data_AF-A0A534KQH4-F1
#
_entry.id   AF-A0A534KQH4-F1
#
_cell.length_a   1.000
_cell.length_b   1.000
_cell.length_c   1.000
_cell.angle_alpha   90.00
_cell.angle_beta   90.00
_cell.angle_gamma   90.00
#
_symmetry.space_group_name_H-M   'P 1'
#
loop_
_entity.id
_entity.type
_entity.pdbx_description
1 polymer ?
#
loop_
_entity_poly.entity_id
_entity_poly.type
_entity_poly.pdbx_seq_one_letter_code
_entity_poly.pdbx_strand_id
1 'polypeptide(L)' 'MDADVRESLLRAGRISREVRERAVALVKEGALLLDVAEEAEDLMRKRRAKPAFPTCISID' A
#
# COMPACT_ATOMS: atom_id res chain seq x y z
N MET A 1 -24.07 -7.66 -1.77
CA MET A 1 -22.81 -7.94 -1.05
C MET A 1 -23.13 -7.91 0.43
N ASP A 2 -22.75 -8.95 1.16
CA ASP A 2 -22.96 -9.01 2.61
C ASP A 2 -22.30 -7.83 3.31
N ALA A 3 -22.91 -7.35 4.41
CA ALA A 3 -22.44 -6.17 5.12
C ALA A 3 -20.98 -6.32 5.61
N ASP A 4 -20.62 -7.50 6.08
CA ASP A 4 -19.28 -7.81 6.59
C ASP A 4 -18.21 -7.80 5.48
N VAL A 5 -18.59 -8.29 4.29
CA VAL A 5 -17.73 -8.24 3.09
C VAL A 5 -17.53 -6.79 2.68
N ARG A 6 -18.61 -5.98 2.70
CA ARG A 6 -18.54 -4.55 2.39
C ARG A 6 -17.60 -3.82 3.34
N GLU A 7 -17.72 -4.06 4.63
CA GLU A 7 -16.90 -3.43 5.64
C GLU A 7 -15.41 -3.81 5.49
N SER A 8 -15.13 -5.08 5.25
CA SER A 8 -13.78 -5.58 5.02
C SER A 8 -13.11 -4.91 3.82
N LEU A 9 -13.84 -4.74 2.71
CA LEU A 9 -13.33 -4.04 1.53
C LEU A 9 -13.09 -2.55 1.79
N LEU A 10 -14.00 -1.88 2.50
CA LEU A 10 -13.81 -0.47 2.87
C LEU A 10 -12.59 -0.29 3.79
N ARG A 11 -12.38 -1.22 4.73
CA ARG A 11 -11.19 -1.22 5.59
C ARG A 11 -9.92 -1.43 4.76
N ALA A 12 -9.90 -2.40 3.86
CA ALA A 12 -8.77 -2.64 2.96
C ALA A 12 -8.47 -1.40 2.10
N GLY A 13 -9.50 -0.77 1.52
CA GLY A 13 -9.35 0.45 0.73
C GLY A 13 -8.76 1.63 1.51
N ARG A 14 -9.15 1.82 2.78
CA ARG A 14 -8.56 2.85 3.66
C ARG A 14 -7.07 2.60 3.90
N ILE A 15 -6.68 1.36 4.20
CA ILE A 15 -5.28 0.99 4.40
C ILE A 15 -4.47 1.18 3.11
N SER A 16 -4.98 0.70 1.97
CA SER A 16 -4.31 0.88 0.68
C SER A 16 -4.14 2.35 0.30
N ARG A 17 -5.10 3.21 0.64
CA ARG A 17 -4.99 4.66 0.43
C ARG A 17 -3.85 5.25 1.26
N GLU A 18 -3.84 4.97 2.56
CA GLU A 18 -2.80 5.46 3.49
C GLU A 18 -1.39 5.03 3.03
N VAL A 19 -1.26 3.77 2.65
CA VAL A 19 0.00 3.19 2.16
C VAL A 19 0.45 3.89 0.87
N ARG A 20 -0.45 4.11 -0.08
CA ARG A 20 -0.14 4.81 -1.33
C ARG A 20 0.32 6.24 -1.08
N GLU A 21 -0.36 6.98 -0.20
CA GLU A 21 -0.01 8.37 0.13
C GLU A 21 1.38 8.45 0.77
N ARG A 22 1.72 7.49 1.64
CA ARG A 22 3.07 7.36 2.19
C ARG A 22 4.12 7.05 1.12
N ALA A 23 3.84 6.06 0.26
CA ALA A 23 4.78 5.66 -0.79
C ALA A 23 5.07 6.81 -1.77
N VAL A 24 4.06 7.57 -2.17
CA VAL A 24 4.22 8.75 -3.05
C VAL A 24 5.13 9.80 -2.43
N ALA A 25 5.07 10.01 -1.11
CA ALA A 25 5.94 10.97 -0.42
C ALA A 25 7.44 10.56 -0.42
N LEU A 26 7.76 9.30 -0.72
CA LEU A 26 9.13 8.81 -0.86
C LEU A 26 9.67 8.92 -2.29
N VAL A 27 8.80 9.09 -3.29
CA VAL A 27 9.20 9.16 -4.70
C VAL A 27 9.87 10.49 -4.97
N LYS A 28 11.17 10.44 -5.25
CA LYS A 28 12.02 11.58 -5.61
C LYS A 28 13.20 11.09 -6.43
N GLU A 29 13.86 11.99 -7.13
CA GLU A 29 15.06 11.65 -7.91
C GLU A 29 16.12 10.96 -7.03
N GLY A 30 16.69 9.87 -7.56
CA GLY A 30 17.69 9.05 -6.87
C GLY A 30 17.15 8.13 -5.78
N ALA A 31 15.84 8.10 -5.50
CA ALA A 31 15.26 7.13 -4.58
C ALA A 31 15.29 5.71 -5.17
N LEU A 32 15.57 4.71 -4.32
CA LEU A 32 15.50 3.31 -4.72
C LEU A 32 14.04 2.86 -4.79
N LEU A 33 13.64 2.25 -5.91
CA LEU A 33 12.30 1.67 -6.06
C LEU A 33 12.04 0.58 -5.00
N LEU A 34 13.09 -0.15 -4.61
CA LEU A 34 13.02 -1.16 -3.56
C LEU A 34 12.58 -0.54 -2.22
N ASP A 35 13.20 0.56 -1.79
CA ASP A 35 12.86 1.22 -0.52
C ASP A 35 11.39 1.67 -0.50
N VAL A 36 10.88 2.18 -1.63
CA VAL A 36 9.49 2.59 -1.76
C VAL A 36 8.54 1.37 -1.64
N ALA A 37 8.89 0.26 -2.28
CA ALA A 37 8.10 -0.97 -2.22
C ALA A 37 8.14 -1.61 -0.81
N GLU A 38 9.30 -1.66 -0.18
CA GLU A 38 9.47 -2.19 1.18
C GLU A 38 8.70 -1.36 2.21
N GLU A 39 8.79 -0.03 2.18
CA GLU A 39 8.02 0.82 3.08
C GLU A 39 6.51 0.61 2.89
N ALA A 40 6.04 0.50 1.64
CA ALA A 40 4.63 0.29 1.35
C ALA A 40 4.11 -1.02 1.96
N GLU A 41 4.82 -2.13 1.74
CA GLU A 41 4.43 -3.42 2.27
C GLU A 41 4.62 -3.52 3.79
N ASP A 42 5.66 -2.90 4.35
CA ASP A 42 5.86 -2.82 5.80
C ASP A 42 4.76 -2.02 6.47
N LEU A 43 4.29 -0.94 5.86
CA LEU A 43 3.18 -0.18 6.39
C LEU A 43 1.88 -0.99 6.35
N MET A 44 1.62 -1.75 5.27
CA MET A 44 0.52 -2.73 5.26
C MET A 44 0.64 -3.74 6.40
N ARG A 45 1.82 -4.34 6.60
CA ARG A 45 2.09 -5.28 7.70
C ARG A 45 1.85 -4.65 9.07
N LYS A 46 2.31 -3.41 9.30
CA LYS A 46 2.06 -2.63 10.54
C LYS A 46 0.57 -2.38 10.79
N ARG A 47 -0.25 -2.29 9.74
CA ARG A 47 -1.72 -2.17 9.82
C ARG A 47 -2.43 -3.52 9.97
N ARG A 48 -1.67 -4.62 10.17
CA ARG A 48 -2.16 -6.01 10.21
C ARG A 48 -2.90 -6.39 8.93
N ALA A 49 -2.46 -5.85 7.81
CA ALA A 49 -2.94 -6.19 6.48
C ALA A 49 -1.83 -6.89 5.68
N LYS A 50 -2.23 -7.65 4.66
CA LYS A 50 -1.32 -8.23 3.68
C LYS A 50 -1.69 -7.68 2.29
N PRO A 51 -0.72 -7.36 1.42
CA PRO A 51 -1.01 -6.98 0.05
C PRO A 51 -1.79 -8.10 -0.65
N ALA A 52 -2.88 -7.75 -1.34
CA ALA A 52 -3.56 -8.68 -2.23
C ALA A 52 -2.70 -8.99 -3.48
N PHE A 53 -1.81 -8.06 -3.83
CA PHE A 53 -0.81 -8.15 -4.89
C PHE A 53 0.47 -7.47 -4.41
N PRO A 54 1.67 -7.94 -4.79
CA PRO A 54 2.93 -7.29 -4.41
C PRO A 54 2.97 -5.82 -4.82
N THR A 55 3.72 -4.99 -4.10
CA THR A 55 3.88 -3.59 -4.49
C THR A 55 4.68 -3.50 -5.79
N CYS A 56 4.05 -2.97 -6.84
CA CYS A 56 4.69 -2.75 -8.13
C CYS A 56 4.82 -1.26 -8.41
N ILE A 57 6.01 -0.86 -8.86
CA ILE A 57 6.34 0.51 -9.25
C ILE A 57 6.89 0.45 -10.67
N SER A 58 6.22 1.15 -11.58
CA SER A 58 6.62 1.25 -12.99
C SER A 58 7.28 2.60 -13.22
N ILE A 59 8.28 2.61 -14.09
CA ILE A 59 9.01 3.80 -14.57
C ILE A 59 8.92 3.86 -16.10
N ASP A 60 9.15 5.03 -16.69
CA ASP A 60 9.16 5.28 -18.14
C ASP A 60 10.48 4.90 -18.83
#